data_AF-A0A5S4TCT4-F1
#
_entry.id   AF-A0A5S4TCT4-F1
#
_cell.length_a   1.000
_cell.length_b   1.000
_cell.length_c   1.000
_cell.angle_alpha   90.00
_cell.angle_beta   90.00
_cell.angle_gamma   90.00
#
_symmetry.space_group_name_H-M   'P 1'
#
loop_
_entity.id
_entity.type
_entity.pdbx_description
1 polymer ?
#
loop_
_entity_poly.entity_id
_entity_poly.type
_entity_poly.pdbx_seq_one_letter_code
_entity_poly.pdbx_strand_id
1 'polypeptide(L)' 'QEAIEAAIKDAMAAEGYSDFVLMVTDIVNSNSEILAIGANMDKVEAAFNFTLENNHAFLAGAVSRKKQVVPQLTESFGA' A
#
# COMPACT_ATOMS: atom_id res chain seq x y z
N GLN A 1 -3.41 -6.52 -13.86
CA GLN A 1 -3.77 -5.83 -12.61
C GLN A 1 -5.04 -6.42 -12.00
N GLU A 2 -6.12 -6.57 -12.77
CA GLU A 2 -7.42 -7.10 -12.30
C GLU A 2 -7.36 -8.40 -11.49
N ALA A 3 -6.55 -9.39 -11.89
CA ALA A 3 -6.46 -10.66 -11.16
C ALA A 3 -5.91 -10.51 -9.73
N ILE A 4 -4.99 -9.57 -9.51
CA ILE A 4 -4.41 -9.30 -8.19
C ILE A 4 -5.42 -8.51 -7.35
N GLU A 5 -6.08 -7.51 -7.94
CA GLU A 5 -7.10 -6.74 -7.24
C GLU A 5 -8.29 -7.61 -6.82
N ALA A 6 -8.72 -8.56 -7.66
CA ALA A 6 -9.77 -9.50 -7.35
C ALA A 6 -9.38 -10.39 -6.15
N ALA A 7 -8.17 -10.98 -6.18
CA ALA A 7 -7.66 -11.79 -5.08
C ALA A 7 -7.52 -11.00 -3.77
N ILE A 8 -7.11 -9.72 -3.85
CA ILE A 8 -7.04 -8.82 -2.69
C ILE A 8 -8.44 -8.56 -2.13
N LYS A 9 -9.41 -8.22 -2.98
CA LYS A 9 -10.80 -7.98 -2.55
C LYS A 9 -11.42 -9.22 -1.90
N ASP A 10 -11.16 -10.40 -2.46
CA ASP A 10 -11.63 -11.67 -1.89
C ASP A 10 -10.98 -11.92 -0.51
N ALA A 11 -9.67 -11.68 -0.38
CA ALA A 11 -8.97 -11.80 0.90
C ALA A 11 -9.47 -10.79 1.94
N MET A 12 -9.72 -9.53 1.53
CA MET A 12 -10.30 -8.50 2.39
C MET A 12 -11.69 -8.90 2.87
N ALA A 13 -12.53 -9.44 1.99
CA ALA A 13 -13.88 -9.89 2.35
C ALA A 13 -13.85 -11.11 3.28
N ALA A 14 -12.91 -12.04 3.08
CA ALA A 14 -12.76 -13.23 3.91
C ALA A 14 -12.26 -12.92 5.33
N GLU A 15 -11.28 -12.02 5.44
CA GLU A 15 -10.60 -11.70 6.70
C GLU A 15 -11.14 -10.44 7.39
N GLY A 16 -12.01 -9.69 6.73
CA GLY A 16 -12.60 -8.45 7.26
C GLY A 16 -11.63 -7.27 7.31
N TYR A 17 -10.64 -7.21 6.42
CA TYR A 17 -9.70 -6.11 6.35
C TYR A 17 -10.36 -4.85 5.78
N SER A 18 -10.18 -3.70 6.45
CA SER A 18 -10.66 -2.40 5.95
C SER A 18 -9.80 -1.87 4.81
N ASP A 19 -8.51 -2.16 4.86
CA ASP A 19 -7.49 -1.67 3.94
C ASP A 19 -6.44 -2.76 3.72
N PHE A 20 -6.02 -2.93 2.47
CA PHE A 20 -4.99 -3.87 2.07
C PHE A 20 -3.94 -3.15 1.24
N VAL A 21 -2.68 -3.27 1.65
CA VAL A 21 -1.54 -2.65 0.98
C VAL A 21 -0.56 -3.74 0.54
N LEU A 22 -0.45 -3.93 -0.77
CA LEU A 22 0.54 -4.78 -1.40
C LEU A 22 1.77 -3.94 -1.77
N MET A 23 2.96 -4.40 -1.36
CA MET A 23 4.23 -3.76 -1.71
C MET A 23 5.02 -4.70 -2.62
N VAL A 24 5.25 -4.28 -3.86
CA VAL A 24 6.03 -4.97 -4.87
C VAL A 24 7.43 -4.35 -4.90
N THR A 25 8.37 -4.97 -4.17
CA THR A 25 9.74 -4.47 -4.07
C THR A 25 10.62 -5.03 -5.19
N ASP A 26 11.17 -4.15 -6.01
CA ASP A 26 12.28 -4.44 -6.91
C ASP A 26 13.58 -4.46 -6.10
N ILE A 27 14.07 -5.67 -5.83
CA ILE A 27 15.32 -5.90 -5.09
C ILE A 27 16.58 -5.52 -5.87
N VAL A 28 16.49 -5.35 -7.19
CA VAL A 28 17.62 -4.99 -8.06
C VAL A 28 17.81 -3.47 -8.06
N ASN A 29 16.71 -2.73 -8.22
CA ASN A 29 16.74 -1.27 -8.24
C ASN A 29 16.44 -0.62 -6.88
N SER A 30 16.15 -1.42 -5.84
CA SER A 30 15.81 -0.95 -4.49
C SER A 30 14.61 0.02 -4.46
N ASN A 31 13.64 -0.19 -5.35
CA ASN A 31 12.40 0.57 -5.42
C ASN A 31 11.23 -0.31 -5.02
N SER A 32 10.12 0.28 -4.58
CA SER A 32 8.88 -0.46 -4.38
C SER A 32 7.73 0.22 -5.09
N GLU A 33 6.85 -0.59 -5.66
CA GLU A 33 5.54 -0.16 -6.09
C GLU A 33 4.52 -0.58 -5.03
N ILE A 34 3.63 0.34 -4.66
CA ILE A 34 2.58 0.10 -3.68
C ILE A 34 1.27 0.01 -4.42
N LEU A 35 0.51 -1.05 -4.18
CA LEU A 35 -0.87 -1.19 -4.60
C LEU A 35 -1.74 -1.20 -3.34
N ALA A 36 -2.57 -0.18 -3.16
CA ALA A 36 -3.43 -0.02 -2.00
C ALA A 36 -4.89 -0.12 -2.41
N ILE A 37 -5.65 -0.98 -1.75
CA ILE A 37 -7.08 -1.19 -1.98
C ILE A 37 -7.77 -1.13 -0.62
N GLY A 38 -8.72 -0.23 -0.46
CA GLY A 38 -9.37 -0.04 0.84
C GLY A 38 -10.34 1.12 0.86
N ALA A 39 -10.92 1.33 2.04
CA ALA A 39 -11.80 2.47 2.29
C ALA A 39 -11.02 3.75 2.62
N ASN A 40 -9.77 3.64 3.09
CA ASN A 40 -8.95 4.75 3.58
C ASN A 40 -7.74 5.03 2.67
N MET A 41 -7.95 5.05 1.35
CA MET A 41 -6.88 5.33 0.39
C MET A 41 -6.24 6.71 0.61
N ASP A 42 -7.04 7.71 0.98
CA ASP A 42 -6.58 9.06 1.32
C ASP A 42 -5.50 9.06 2.42
N LYS A 43 -5.63 8.14 3.39
CA LYS A 43 -4.63 7.98 4.45
C LYS A 43 -3.35 7.34 3.93
N VAL A 44 -3.44 6.43 2.97
CA VAL A 44 -2.26 5.83 2.35
C VAL A 44 -1.51 6.87 1.51
N GLU A 45 -2.22 7.71 0.76
CA GLU A 45 -1.64 8.84 0.04
C GLU A 45 -0.96 9.83 0.98
N ALA A 46 -1.64 10.23 2.06
CA ALA A 46 -1.09 11.14 3.07
C ALA A 46 0.13 10.55 3.80
N ALA A 47 0.16 9.23 4.02
CA ALA A 47 1.25 8.56 4.71
C ALA A 47 2.59 8.72 3.98
N PHE A 48 2.62 8.52 2.66
CA PHE A 48 3.87 8.60 1.90
C PHE A 48 3.94 9.77 0.92
N ASN A 49 3.00 10.72 1.03
CA ASN A 49 2.95 11.97 0.26
C ASN A 49 3.03 11.75 -1.26
N PHE A 50 2.22 10.81 -1.76
CA PHE A 50 2.08 10.50 -3.18
C PHE A 50 0.59 10.35 -3.53
N THR A 51 0.29 10.34 -4.83
CA THR A 51 -1.06 10.12 -5.34
C THR A 51 -1.17 8.71 -5.92
N LEU A 52 -2.22 7.98 -5.56
CA LEU A 52 -2.55 6.67 -6.09
C LEU A 52 -3.19 6.86 -7.47
N GLU A 53 -2.47 6.50 -8.52
CA GLU A 53 -3.04 6.41 -9.86
C GLU A 53 -3.51 4.97 -10.09
N ASN A 54 -4.78 4.73 -10.37
CA ASN A 54 -5.33 3.37 -10.53
C ASN A 54 -4.97 2.42 -9.36
N ASN A 55 -5.18 2.86 -8.11
CA ASN A 55 -4.90 2.12 -6.88
C ASN A 55 -3.41 1.77 -6.64
N HIS A 56 -2.49 2.23 -7.49
CA HIS A 56 -1.06 1.98 -7.33
C HIS A 56 -0.25 3.27 -7.32
N ALA A 57 0.95 3.19 -6.79
CA ALA A 57 1.91 4.27 -6.83
C ALA A 57 3.35 3.79 -6.68
N PHE A 58 4.25 4.59 -7.22
CA PHE A 58 5.67 4.31 -7.17
C PHE A 58 6.32 4.95 -5.96
N LEU A 59 7.00 4.13 -5.15
CA LEU A 59 7.73 4.54 -3.97
C LEU A 59 9.24 4.25 -4.15
N ALA A 60 9.95 5.27 -4.64
CA ALA A 60 11.39 5.20 -4.85
C ALA A 60 12.14 5.02 -3.51
N GLY A 61 13.07 4.06 -3.45
CA GLY A 61 13.92 3.85 -2.27
C GLY A 61 13.25 3.21 -1.05
N ALA A 62 11.98 2.79 -1.16
CA ALA A 62 11.34 2.00 -0.12
C ALA A 62 11.71 0.52 -0.26
N VAL A 63 12.42 -0.01 0.73
CA VAL A 63 12.83 -1.42 0.80
C VAL A 63 12.52 -2.05 2.16
N SER A 64 12.06 -1.26 3.14
CA SER A 64 11.89 -1.69 4.52
C SER A 64 10.48 -1.41 5.04
N ARG A 65 9.66 -2.46 5.13
CA ARG A 65 8.32 -2.38 5.73
C ARG A 65 8.34 -1.82 7.16
N LYS A 66 9.27 -2.28 8.01
CA LYS A 66 9.29 -1.95 9.44
C LYS A 66 9.72 -0.51 9.74
N LYS A 67 10.54 0.09 8.88
CA LYS A 67 11.06 1.45 9.08
C LYS A 67 10.35 2.50 8.22
N GLN A 68 9.92 2.12 7.02
CA GLN A 68 9.45 3.09 6.00
C GLN A 68 7.94 3.02 5.77
N VAL A 69 7.29 1.86 6.03
CA VAL A 69 5.87 1.66 5.73
C VAL A 69 5.01 1.74 6.97
N VAL A 70 5.37 0.99 8.02
CA VAL A 70 4.56 0.93 9.26
C VAL A 70 4.44 2.30 9.94
N PRO A 71 5.51 3.06 10.20
CA PRO A 71 5.38 4.33 10.93
C PRO A 71 4.52 5.37 10.19
N GLN A 72 4.69 5.49 8.86
CA GLN A 72 3.95 6.44 8.05
C GLN A 72 2.46 6.11 7.99
N LEU A 73 2.11 4.82 7.86
CA LEU A 73 0.73 4.38 7.96
C LEU A 73 0.16 4.60 9.37
N THR A 74 0.90 4.28 10.43
CA THR A 74 0.44 4.51 11.81
C THR A 74 0.15 6.00 12.07
N GLU A 75 1.04 6.88 11.63
CA GLU A 75 0.90 8.34 11.78
C GLU A 75 -0.30 8.87 11.00
N SER A 76 -0.46 8.46 9.74
CA SER A 76 -1.60 8.87 8.90
C SER A 76 -2.95 8.31 9.38
N PHE A 77 -2.95 7.09 9.94
CA PHE A 77 -4.14 6.50 10.54
C PHE A 77 -4.49 7.09 11.91
N GLY A 78 -3.61 7.91 12.49
CA GLY A 78 -3.86 8.69 13.71
C GLY A 78 -3.89 7.83 14.97
N ALA A 79 -3.03 6.81 15.05
CA ALA A 79 -2.84 6.00 16.26
C ALA A 79 -1.80 6.60 17.21
#